data_AF-A0A1S2K7Y5-F1
#
_entry.id   AF-A0A1S2K7Y5-F1
#
_cell.length_a   1.000
_cell.length_b   1.000
_cell.length_c   1.000
_cell.angle_alpha   90.00
_cell.angle_beta   90.00
_cell.angle_gamma   90.00
#
_symmetry.space_group_name_H-M   'P 1'
#
loop_
_entity.id
_entity.type
_entity.pdbx_description
1 polymer ?
#
loop_
_entity_poly.entity_id
_entity_poly.type
_entity_poly.pdbx_seq_one_letter_code
_entity_poly.pdbx_strand_id
1 'polypeptide(L)'
;MFRPDYFAVSHGGVARTCHVVLFDDTWVTGSHFQSAAAALRQAGALHVTGLVLARRLRPEWGANDAFITEQLTRPYDVTGCPVGEHVTQEG
;
A
#
# COMPACT_ATOMS: atom_id res chain seq x y z
N MET A 1 -7.79 -5.48 12.96
CA MET A 1 -8.67 -4.33 13.23
C MET A 1 -7.83 -3.07 13.13
N PHE A 2 -8.35 -2.02 12.50
CA PHE A 2 -7.70 -0.70 12.43
C PHE A 2 -7.60 -0.08 13.83
N ARG A 3 -6.41 0.45 14.18
CA ARG A 3 -6.15 1.21 15.41
C ARG A 3 -5.17 2.35 15.11
N PRO A 4 -5.58 3.63 15.14
CA PRO A 4 -4.75 4.75 14.69
C PRO A 4 -3.48 4.97 15.54
N ASP A 5 -3.49 4.47 16.77
CA ASP A 5 -2.42 4.54 17.77
C ASP A 5 -1.53 3.28 17.81
N TYR A 6 -1.72 2.34 16.86
CA TYR A 6 -0.93 1.10 16.81
C TYR A 6 0.56 1.35 16.50
N PHE A 7 0.85 2.44 15.80
CA PHE A 7 2.20 2.83 15.39
C PHE A 7 2.52 4.21 15.93
N ALA A 8 3.76 4.39 16.38
CA ALA A 8 4.29 5.68 16.79
C ALA A 8 5.24 6.22 15.73
N VAL A 9 5.18 7.53 15.48
CA VAL A 9 6.11 8.26 14.62
C VAL A 9 6.97 9.14 15.51
N SER A 10 8.30 8.99 15.41
CA SER A 10 9.24 9.79 16.19
C SER A 10 9.05 11.28 15.91
N HIS A 11 9.22 12.10 16.97
CA HIS A 11 9.04 13.55 16.86
C HIS A 11 10.01 14.15 15.82
N GLY A 12 9.51 15.02 14.94
CA GLY A 12 10.27 15.56 13.82
C GLY A 12 10.52 14.59 12.65
N GLY A 13 10.02 13.35 12.72
CA GLY A 13 10.23 12.32 11.70
C GLY A 13 9.45 12.52 10.40
N VAL A 14 8.48 13.43 10.38
CA VAL A 14 7.62 13.72 9.21
C VAL A 14 7.44 15.24 9.13
N ALA A 15 7.94 15.85 8.06
CA ALA A 15 7.69 17.26 7.80
C ALA A 15 6.21 17.47 7.43
N ARG A 16 5.60 18.58 7.86
CA ARG A 16 4.14 18.84 7.72
C ARG A 16 3.63 18.98 6.27
N THR A 17 4.52 18.85 5.29
CA THR A 17 4.25 18.99 3.86
C THR A 17 4.80 17.82 3.04
N CYS A 18 5.37 16.79 3.66
CA CYS A 18 5.96 15.70 2.90
C CYS A 18 4.91 14.71 2.37
N HIS A 19 5.20 14.18 1.19
CA HIS A 19 4.57 12.97 0.67
C HIS A 19 5.39 11.77 1.16
N VAL A 20 4.76 10.89 1.92
CA VAL A 20 5.39 9.66 2.44
C VAL A 20 4.94 8.46 1.60
N VAL A 21 5.89 7.59 1.28
CA VAL A 21 5.59 6.25 0.75
C VAL A 21 5.66 5.26 1.90
N LEU A 22 4.56 4.57 2.17
CA LEU A 22 4.46 3.51 3.17
C LEU A 22 4.60 2.16 2.48
N PHE A 23 5.60 1.38 2.89
CA PHE A 23 5.87 0.04 2.38
C PHE A 23 5.34 -1.02 3.34
N ASP A 24 4.81 -2.11 2.78
CA ASP A 24 4.46 -3.34 3.49
C ASP A 24 4.82 -4.54 2.62
N ASP A 25 5.18 -5.67 3.22
CA ASP A 25 5.55 -6.87 2.47
C ASP A 25 4.29 -7.60 1.99
N THR A 26 3.30 -7.75 2.86
CA THR A 26 2.13 -8.59 2.61
C THR A 26 0.81 -7.97 3.09
N TRP A 27 -0.08 -7.65 2.16
CA TRP A 27 -1.44 -7.22 2.47
C TRP A 27 -2.34 -8.42 2.77
N VAL A 28 -2.86 -8.51 3.99
CA VAL A 28 -3.88 -9.50 4.37
C VAL A 28 -5.25 -8.84 4.48
N THR A 29 -5.52 -8.18 5.61
CA THR A 29 -6.76 -7.39 5.81
C THR A 29 -6.53 -5.90 5.61
N GLY A 30 -5.27 -5.44 5.56
CA GLY A 30 -4.91 -4.03 5.52
C GLY A 30 -4.95 -3.30 6.86
N SER A 31 -5.32 -3.97 7.97
CA SER A 31 -5.48 -3.29 9.26
C SER A 31 -4.20 -2.59 9.75
N HIS A 32 -3.04 -3.25 9.66
CA HIS A 32 -1.76 -2.63 10.04
C HIS A 32 -1.40 -1.49 9.08
N PHE A 33 -1.53 -1.72 7.77
CA PHE A 33 -1.28 -0.71 6.75
C PHE A 33 -2.06 0.58 7.00
N GLN A 34 -3.38 0.45 7.20
CA GLN A 34 -4.26 1.59 7.47
C GLN A 34 -3.90 2.28 8.79
N SER A 35 -3.53 1.52 9.81
CA SER A 35 -3.12 2.05 11.12
C SER A 35 -1.84 2.87 11.01
N ALA A 36 -0.83 2.37 10.29
CA ALA A 36 0.41 3.08 10.03
C ALA A 36 0.19 4.34 9.17
N ALA A 37 -0.64 4.25 8.14
CA ALA A 37 -1.00 5.42 7.32
C ALA A 37 -1.69 6.50 8.17
N ALA A 38 -2.58 6.12 9.08
CA ALA A 38 -3.23 7.06 10.00
C ALA A 38 -2.22 7.74 10.94
N ALA A 39 -1.27 6.99 11.51
CA ALA A 39 -0.22 7.55 12.35
C ALA A 39 0.65 8.57 11.59
N LEU A 40 1.03 8.27 10.33
CA LEU A 40 1.77 9.20 9.47
C LEU A 40 0.98 10.48 9.16
N ARG A 41 -0.33 10.34 8.89
CA ARG A 41 -1.24 11.49 8.70
C ARG A 41 -1.32 12.37 9.94
N GLN A 42 -1.46 11.76 11.12
CA GLN A 42 -1.50 12.48 12.40
C GLN A 42 -0.16 13.16 12.72
N ALA A 43 0.96 12.56 12.30
CA ALA A 43 2.30 13.15 12.41
C ALA A 43 2.54 14.32 11.44
N GLY A 44 1.63 14.57 10.49
CA GLY A 44 1.66 15.73 9.61
C GLY A 44 1.93 15.43 8.14
N ALA A 45 1.99 14.16 7.71
CA ALA A 45 2.17 13.84 6.30
C ALA A 45 1.01 14.38 5.44
N LEU A 46 1.32 15.17 4.41
CA LEU A 46 0.31 15.75 3.52
C LEU A 46 -0.25 14.73 2.52
N HIS A 47 0.55 13.73 2.15
CA HIS A 47 0.13 12.59 1.34
C HIS A 47 0.79 11.32 1.85
N VAL A 48 0.05 10.20 1.81
CA VAL A 48 0.59 8.87 2.08
C VAL A 48 0.21 7.98 0.90
N THR A 49 1.20 7.56 0.12
CA THR A 49 1.02 6.53 -0.91
C THR A 49 1.42 5.19 -0.31
N GLY A 50 0.54 4.19 -0.47
CA GLY A 50 0.86 2.85 -0.04
C GLY A 50 1.41 1.98 -1.17
N LEU A 51 2.48 1.25 -0.88
CA LEU A 51 3.03 0.22 -1.77
C LEU A 51 3.16 -1.08 -0.98
N VAL A 52 2.50 -2.13 -1.48
CA VAL A 52 2.60 -3.47 -0.89
C VAL A 52 3.09 -4.46 -1.93
N LEU A 53 4.09 -5.24 -1.55
CA LEU A 53 4.77 -6.14 -2.49
C LEU A 53 3.92 -7.36 -2.86
N ALA A 54 3.15 -7.89 -1.91
CA ALA A 54 2.27 -9.02 -2.14
C ALA A 54 0.90 -8.84 -1.48
N ARG A 55 -0.13 -9.47 -2.05
CA ARG A 55 -1.46 -9.57 -1.42
C ARG A 55 -1.78 -11.03 -1.15
N ARG A 56 -2.09 -11.35 0.09
CA ARG A 56 -2.57 -12.69 0.46
C ARG A 56 -4.05 -12.82 0.16
N LEU A 57 -4.38 -13.64 -0.83
CA LEU A 57 -5.75 -13.93 -1.23
C LEU A 57 -6.12 -15.35 -0.79
N ARG A 58 -7.32 -15.48 -0.22
CA ARG A 58 -7.98 -16.78 0.01
C ARG A 58 -9.11 -16.92 -1.01
N PRO A 59 -9.14 -17.97 -1.85
CA PRO A 59 -10.17 -18.13 -2.88
C PRO A 59 -11.59 -18.03 -2.32
N GLU A 60 -11.83 -18.68 -1.18
CA GLU A 60 -13.12 -18.74 -0.48
C GLU A 60 -13.60 -17.41 0.12
N TRP A 61 -12.85 -16.31 -0.02
CA TRP A 61 -13.20 -15.03 0.56
C TRP A 61 -13.68 -14.01 -0.49
N GLY A 62 -14.99 -13.75 -0.49
CA GLY A 62 -15.60 -12.71 -1.33
C GLY A 62 -15.37 -12.96 -2.82
N ALA A 63 -14.97 -11.92 -3.55
CA ALA A 63 -14.69 -12.00 -4.98
C ALA A 63 -13.26 -12.47 -5.32
N ASN A 64 -12.51 -13.01 -4.35
CA ASN A 64 -11.13 -13.41 -4.59
C ASN A 64 -11.03 -14.57 -5.58
N ASP A 65 -11.96 -15.53 -5.57
CA ASP A 65 -11.95 -16.65 -6.50
C ASP A 65 -11.93 -16.18 -7.96
N ALA A 66 -12.93 -15.37 -8.35
CA ALA A 66 -13.01 -14.76 -9.68
C ALA A 66 -11.77 -13.90 -9.99
N PHE A 67 -11.28 -13.10 -9.03
CA PHE A 67 -10.07 -12.30 -9.24
C PHE A 67 -8.84 -13.18 -9.52
N ILE A 68 -8.66 -14.26 -8.76
CA ILE A 68 -7.53 -15.18 -8.93
C ILE A 68 -7.61 -15.85 -10.30
N THR A 69 -8.79 -16.36 -10.69
CA THR A 69 -8.94 -17.13 -11.93
C THR A 69 -8.90 -16.24 -13.18
N GLU A 70 -9.45 -15.03 -13.11
CA GLU A 70 -9.61 -14.15 -14.28
C GLU A 70 -8.47 -13.14 -14.45
N GLN A 71 -7.86 -12.67 -13.35
CA GLN A 71 -6.91 -11.56 -13.39
C GLN A 71 -5.46 -11.99 -13.17
N LEU A 72 -5.21 -13.04 -12.38
CA LEU A 72 -3.86 -13.55 -12.11
C LEU A 72 -3.40 -14.56 -13.17
N THR A 73 -3.57 -14.19 -14.45
CA THR A 73 -3.30 -15.06 -15.61
C THR A 73 -1.83 -15.13 -15.99
N ARG A 74 -0.97 -14.33 -15.36
CA ARG A 74 0.48 -14.28 -15.60
C ARG A 74 1.25 -14.25 -14.28
N PRO A 75 2.43 -14.90 -14.21
CA PRO A 75 3.32 -14.74 -13.06
C PRO A 75 3.72 -13.28 -12.86
N TYR A 76 4.00 -12.92 -11.61
CA TYR A 76 4.59 -11.62 -11.29
C TYR A 76 6.03 -11.54 -11.83
N ASP A 77 6.35 -10.43 -12.50
CA ASP A 77 7.69 -10.12 -13.01
C ASP A 77 8.23 -8.86 -12.31
N VAL A 78 9.27 -9.04 -11.50
CA VAL A 78 9.92 -7.94 -10.75
C VAL A 78 10.64 -6.95 -11.65
N THR A 79 10.95 -7.33 -12.90
CA THR A 79 11.63 -6.45 -13.86
C THR A 79 10.65 -5.53 -14.59
N GLY A 80 9.35 -5.83 -14.53
CA GLY A 80 8.27 -5.02 -15.09
C GLY A 80 7.62 -4.12 -14.05
N CYS A 81 7.39 -2.86 -14.42
CA CYS A 81 6.62 -1.94 -13.58
C CYS A 81 5.13 -2.35 -13.55
N PRO A 82 4.53 -2.70 -12.40
CA PRO A 82 3.15 -3.17 -12.34
C PRO A 82 2.11 -2.07 -12.62
N VAL A 83 2.53 -0.80 -12.62
CA VAL A 83 1.68 0.34 -12.99
C VAL A 83 1.83 0.75 -14.47
N GLY A 84 2.62 0.01 -15.26
CA GLY A 84 2.86 0.26 -16.68
C GLY A 84 4.02 1.22 -16.97
N GLU A 85 4.19 1.58 -18.25
CA GLU A 85 5.15 2.60 -18.67
C GLU A 85 4.69 3.98 -18.16
N HIS A 86 5.60 4.70 -17.51
CA HIS A 86 5.37 6.11 -17.23
C HIS A 86 5.40 6.88 -18.55
N VAL A 87 4.25 7.36 -19.01
CA VAL A 87 4.23 8.40 -20.06
C VAL A 87 4.78 9.67 -19.43
N THR A 88 6.04 10.00 -19.70
CA THR A 88 6.57 11.33 -19.39
C THR A 88 5.82 12.33 -20.26
N GLN A 89 4.98 13.14 -19.63
CA GLN A 89 4.33 14.26 -20.28
C GLN A 89 5.39 15.36 -20.46
N GLU A 90 6.09 15.34 -21.60
CA GLU A 90 6.95 16.45 -22.01
C GLU A 90 6.05 17.67 -22.29
N GLY A 91 6.37 18.78 -21.63
CA GLY A 91 5.79 20.10 -21.86
C GLY A 91 6.87 21.06 -22.37
#